data_AF-A0A0S8L178-F1
#
_entry.id   AF-A0A0S8L178-F1
#
_cell.length_a   1.000
_cell.length_b   1.000
_cell.length_c   1.000
_cell.angle_alpha   90.00
_cell.angle_beta   90.00
_cell.angle_gamma   90.00
#
_symmetry.space_group_name_H-M   'P 1'
#
loop_
_entity.id
_entity.type
_entity.pdbx_description
1 polymer ?
#
loop_
_entity_poly.entity_id
_entity_poly.type
_entity_poly.pdbx_seq_one_letter_code
_entity_poly.pdbx_strand_id
1 'polypeptide(L)'
;MTPADDDVYIGPPPFGCQPYDDVNICVTFTWDIPQAFRLARAWQMYGRVRVGGPAMGTTPGAFVVGRYLRRGVTITSRGCPFECPWCLVPSREGTLRELRIQVGNVVQDNNFLACNRQHQEKVFGMLQIQHAIQFKGGLQASLINDWLIEKLR
;
A
#
# COMPACT_ATOMS: atom_id res chain seq x y z
N MET A 1 9.85 0.69 -2.56
CA MET A 1 8.98 -0.13 -3.44
C MET A 1 8.23 0.80 -4.39
N THR A 2 8.97 1.55 -5.20
CA THR A 2 8.37 2.39 -6.25
C THR A 2 7.87 1.48 -7.37
N PRO A 3 6.69 1.75 -7.95
CA PRO A 3 6.31 1.12 -9.21
C PRO A 3 7.39 1.32 -10.28
N ALA A 4 7.38 0.46 -11.28
CA ALA A 4 8.44 0.39 -12.30
C ALA A 4 7.86 0.16 -13.71
N ASP A 5 6.58 0.49 -13.88
CA ASP A 5 5.95 0.56 -15.20
C ASP A 5 6.32 1.88 -15.91
N ASP A 6 6.05 1.94 -17.20
CA ASP A 6 6.49 3.01 -18.09
C ASP A 6 5.84 4.37 -17.77
N ASP A 7 4.74 4.37 -17.01
CA ASP A 7 4.00 5.57 -16.60
C ASP A 7 4.49 6.15 -15.26
N VAL A 8 5.61 5.63 -14.74
CA VAL A 8 6.24 6.09 -13.50
C VAL A 8 7.33 7.10 -13.81
N TYR A 9 7.15 8.31 -13.28
CA TYR A 9 8.11 9.39 -13.44
C TYR A 9 8.79 9.76 -12.12
N ILE A 10 10.09 10.02 -12.20
CA ILE A 10 10.88 10.61 -11.11
C ILE A 10 11.17 12.06 -11.49
N GLY A 11 10.37 13.00 -10.97
CA GLY A 11 10.56 14.43 -11.18
C GLY A 11 9.55 15.07 -12.14
N PRO A 12 9.90 16.21 -12.77
CA PRO A 12 9.00 16.93 -13.69
C PRO A 12 8.75 16.13 -14.98
N PRO A 13 7.73 16.50 -15.78
CA PRO A 13 7.47 15.85 -17.06
C PRO A 13 8.70 15.95 -17.97
N PRO A 14 9.13 14.85 -18.60
CA PRO A 14 10.25 14.87 -19.53
C PRO A 14 9.89 15.64 -20.81
N PHE A 15 10.90 16.00 -21.58
CA PHE A 15 10.68 16.57 -22.91
C PHE A 15 9.92 15.58 -23.80
N GLY A 16 8.87 16.06 -24.47
CA GLY A 16 8.02 15.21 -25.32
C GLY A 16 7.03 14.31 -24.55
N CYS A 17 6.83 14.54 -23.25
CA CYS A 17 5.84 13.82 -22.46
C CYS A 17 4.45 13.90 -23.11
N GLN A 18 3.79 12.75 -23.24
CA GLN A 18 2.42 12.70 -23.73
C GLN A 18 1.45 13.14 -22.61
N PRO A 19 0.27 13.67 -22.97
CA PRO A 19 -0.78 13.92 -22.00
C PRO A 19 -1.40 12.60 -21.50
N TYR A 20 -1.84 12.62 -20.25
CA TYR A 20 -2.51 11.55 -19.52
C TYR A 20 -3.88 12.03 -19.04
N ASP A 21 -4.81 11.10 -18.79
CA ASP A 21 -6.10 11.45 -18.19
C ASP A 21 -5.94 11.95 -16.74
N ASP A 22 -5.16 11.23 -15.94
CA ASP A 22 -4.89 11.52 -14.53
C ASP A 22 -3.40 11.35 -14.21
N VAL A 23 -2.82 12.33 -13.51
CA VAL A 23 -1.46 12.26 -12.97
C VAL A 23 -1.55 12.20 -11.45
N ASN A 24 -1.09 11.09 -10.85
CA ASN A 24 -1.21 10.87 -9.40
C ASN A 24 0.15 11.04 -8.72
N ILE A 25 0.26 12.00 -7.80
CA ILE A 25 1.46 12.24 -6.98
C ILE A 25 1.18 11.71 -5.57
N CYS A 26 1.82 10.61 -5.21
CA CYS A 26 1.75 10.02 -3.87
C CYS A 26 2.91 10.53 -3.00
N VAL A 27 2.58 11.19 -1.90
CA VAL A 27 3.54 11.77 -0.95
C VAL A 27 3.61 10.89 0.29
N THR A 28 4.73 10.19 0.43
CA THR A 28 4.96 9.28 1.57
C THR A 28 5.40 10.03 2.82
N PHE A 29 6.29 11.02 2.67
CA PHE A 29 6.88 11.75 3.80
C PHE A 29 6.52 13.24 3.79
N THR A 30 6.39 13.82 4.98
CA THR A 30 5.93 15.21 5.16
C THR A 30 6.92 16.23 4.62
N TRP A 31 8.22 15.93 4.63
CA TRP A 31 9.24 16.81 4.04
C TRP A 31 9.19 16.86 2.51
N ASP A 32 8.53 15.90 1.84
CA ASP A 32 8.37 15.89 0.39
C ASP A 32 7.16 16.72 -0.08
N ILE A 33 6.34 17.24 0.84
CA ILE A 33 5.13 18.02 0.52
C ILE A 33 5.44 19.23 -0.39
N PRO A 34 6.46 20.06 -0.11
CA PRO A 34 6.79 21.20 -1.00
C PRO A 34 7.16 20.73 -2.42
N GLN A 35 7.91 19.64 -2.52
CA GLN A 35 8.31 19.06 -3.80
C GLN A 35 7.10 18.51 -4.56
N ALA A 36 6.16 17.86 -3.87
CA ALA A 36 4.94 17.34 -4.47
C ALA A 36 4.10 18.46 -5.10
N PHE A 37 3.95 19.61 -4.43
CA PHE A 37 3.23 20.75 -5.01
C PHE A 37 3.98 21.40 -6.18
N ARG A 38 5.32 21.43 -6.15
CA ARG A 38 6.12 21.88 -7.31
C ARG A 38 5.89 20.98 -8.52
N LEU A 39 5.93 19.67 -8.32
CA LEU A 39 5.63 18.69 -9.36
C LEU A 39 4.19 18.80 -9.84
N ALA A 40 3.24 19.01 -8.93
CA ALA A 40 1.84 19.13 -9.30
C ALA A 40 1.62 20.26 -10.31
N ARG A 41 2.27 21.42 -10.12
CA ARG A 41 2.22 22.53 -11.09
C ARG A 41 2.89 22.18 -12.42
N ALA A 42 4.03 21.50 -12.39
CA ALA A 42 4.74 21.10 -13.61
C ALA A 42 3.92 20.11 -14.47
N TRP A 43 3.16 19.23 -13.81
CA TRP A 43 2.35 18.20 -14.46
C TRP A 43 0.94 18.66 -14.84
N GLN A 44 0.49 19.86 -14.46
CA GLN A 44 -0.88 20.36 -14.70
C GLN A 44 -1.29 20.38 -16.18
N MET A 45 -0.36 20.61 -17.10
CA MET A 45 -0.64 20.64 -18.54
C MET A 45 -0.72 19.25 -19.17
N TYR A 46 -0.29 18.21 -18.44
CA TYR A 46 -0.18 16.84 -18.94
C TYR A 46 -1.28 15.93 -18.38
N GLY A 47 -2.27 16.47 -17.67
CA GLY A 47 -3.42 15.69 -17.18
C GLY A 47 -4.03 16.24 -15.91
N ARG A 48 -5.07 15.57 -15.41
CA ARG A 48 -5.70 15.93 -14.15
C ARG A 48 -4.81 15.51 -12.99
N VAL A 49 -4.13 16.47 -12.38
CA VAL A 49 -3.19 16.20 -11.28
C VAL A 49 -3.94 15.99 -9.96
N ARG A 50 -3.61 14.91 -9.25
CA ARG A 50 -4.07 14.61 -7.90
C ARG A 50 -2.88 14.40 -6.98
N VAL A 51 -2.83 15.13 -5.87
CA VAL A 51 -1.80 14.97 -4.84
C VAL A 51 -2.45 14.29 -3.63
N GLY A 52 -1.83 13.22 -3.14
CA GLY A 52 -2.34 12.48 -1.99
C GLY A 52 -1.26 11.64 -1.33
N GLY A 53 -1.67 10.67 -0.52
CA GLY A 53 -0.77 9.72 0.13
C GLY A 53 -0.66 9.92 1.64
N PRO A 54 0.18 9.12 2.32
CA PRO A 54 0.29 9.12 3.78
C PRO A 54 0.60 10.50 4.36
N ALA A 55 1.58 11.23 3.81
CA ALA A 55 1.95 12.55 4.33
C ALA A 55 0.82 13.59 4.20
N MET A 56 -0.05 13.42 3.21
CA MET A 56 -1.19 14.32 2.95
C MET A 56 -2.43 13.99 3.78
N GLY A 57 -2.34 13.04 4.71
CA GLY A 57 -3.49 12.63 5.51
C GLY A 57 -4.57 11.87 4.73
N THR A 58 -4.29 11.45 3.48
CA THR A 58 -5.29 10.74 2.67
C THR A 58 -5.62 9.39 3.30
N THR A 59 -6.92 9.15 3.55
CA THR A 59 -7.41 7.84 3.99
C THR A 59 -7.23 6.82 2.87
N PRO A 60 -6.50 5.71 3.10
CA PRO A 60 -6.31 4.70 2.07
C PRO A 60 -7.62 3.97 1.78
N GLY A 61 -7.98 3.89 0.50
CA GLY A 61 -9.16 3.19 -0.01
C GLY A 61 -8.90 1.74 -0.40
N ALA A 62 -9.41 1.32 -1.56
CA ALA A 62 -9.10 0.02 -2.15
C ALA A 62 -7.62 -0.07 -2.57
N PHE A 63 -7.07 -1.29 -2.57
CA PHE A 63 -5.72 -1.54 -3.06
C PHE A 63 -5.73 -1.91 -4.55
N VAL A 64 -4.94 -1.15 -5.33
CA VAL A 64 -4.74 -1.37 -6.77
C VAL A 64 -3.27 -1.67 -7.01
N VAL A 65 -2.98 -2.89 -7.48
CA VAL A 65 -1.61 -3.35 -7.76
C VAL A 65 -0.95 -2.46 -8.81
N GLY A 66 0.31 -2.09 -8.59
CA GLY A 66 1.08 -1.29 -9.55
C GLY A 66 0.84 0.22 -9.45
N ARG A 67 -0.28 0.69 -8.88
CA ARG A 67 -0.60 2.13 -8.90
C ARG A 67 0.35 3.00 -8.08
N TYR A 68 0.61 2.61 -6.83
CA TYR A 68 1.48 3.35 -5.90
C TYR A 68 2.60 2.50 -5.32
N LEU A 69 2.49 1.17 -5.46
CA LEU A 69 3.45 0.20 -4.99
C LEU A 69 3.79 -0.73 -6.14
N ARG A 70 5.05 -1.17 -6.17
CA ARG A 70 5.56 -2.11 -7.18
C ARG A 70 4.70 -3.39 -7.23
N ARG A 71 4.51 -3.93 -8.44
CA ARG A 71 3.95 -5.27 -8.64
C ARG A 71 4.71 -6.30 -7.78
N GLY A 72 3.99 -7.24 -7.19
CA GLY A 72 4.50 -8.19 -6.19
C GLY A 72 4.20 -7.76 -4.75
N VAL A 73 3.99 -6.48 -4.49
CA VAL A 73 3.46 -6.01 -3.19
C VAL A 73 1.96 -6.20 -3.15
N THR A 74 1.45 -6.73 -2.04
CA THR A 74 0.02 -6.88 -1.80
C THR A 74 -0.38 -6.33 -0.44
N ILE A 75 -1.56 -5.71 -0.41
CA ILE A 75 -2.22 -5.25 0.81
C ILE A 75 -3.61 -5.87 0.79
N THR A 76 -3.82 -6.79 1.70
CA THR A 76 -5.00 -7.64 1.83
C THR A 76 -5.95 -7.12 2.91
N SER A 77 -5.46 -6.26 3.80
CA SER A 77 -6.27 -5.55 4.80
C SER A 77 -5.71 -4.16 5.11
N ARG A 78 -6.55 -3.31 5.69
CA ARG A 78 -6.22 -1.95 6.15
C ARG A 78 -6.73 -1.75 7.56
N GLY A 79 -6.16 -0.79 8.29
CA GLY A 79 -6.50 -0.57 9.70
C GLY A 79 -5.91 -1.62 10.64
N CYS A 80 -6.20 -1.46 11.93
CA CYS A 80 -5.75 -2.35 12.99
C CYS A 80 -6.73 -2.25 14.17
N PRO A 81 -7.11 -3.36 14.83
CA PRO A 81 -8.00 -3.29 15.99
C PRO A 81 -7.30 -2.82 17.28
N PHE A 82 -5.97 -2.66 17.27
CA PHE A 82 -5.18 -2.25 18.43
C PHE A 82 -4.94 -0.74 18.45
N GLU A 83 -5.07 -0.13 19.63
CA GLU A 83 -4.92 1.32 19.85
C GLU A 83 -3.58 1.67 20.51
N CYS A 84 -2.47 1.16 19.98
CA CYS A 84 -1.15 1.45 20.53
C CYS A 84 -0.87 2.96 20.53
N PRO A 85 -0.39 3.57 21.63
CA PRO A 85 -0.32 5.03 21.79
C PRO A 85 0.69 5.71 20.84
N TRP A 86 1.63 4.95 20.28
CA TRP A 86 2.61 5.43 19.30
C TRP A 86 2.18 5.20 17.84
N CYS A 87 1.05 4.52 17.60
CA CYS A 87 0.65 4.09 16.26
C CYS A 87 -0.29 5.11 15.60
N LEU A 88 -0.02 5.45 14.33
CA LEU A 88 -0.89 6.32 13.53
C LEU A 88 -2.03 5.56 12.84
N VAL A 89 -2.01 4.23 12.82
CA VAL A 89 -3.01 3.43 12.09
C VAL A 89 -4.43 3.66 12.62
N PRO A 90 -4.71 3.64 13.94
CA PRO A 90 -6.06 3.83 14.45
C PRO A 90 -6.68 5.17 14.04
N SER A 91 -5.90 6.25 14.10
CA SER A 91 -6.39 7.59 13.73
C SER A 91 -6.53 7.79 12.21
N ARG A 92 -5.73 7.10 11.40
CA ARG A 92 -5.67 7.30 9.94
C ARG A 92 -6.50 6.34 9.13
N GLU A 93 -6.53 5.08 9.53
CA GLU A 93 -7.16 3.98 8.80
C GLU A 93 -8.33 3.36 9.57
N GLY A 94 -8.40 3.57 10.90
CA GLY A 94 -9.44 3.05 11.75
C GLY A 94 -9.29 1.56 12.06
N THR A 95 -10.42 0.95 12.43
CA THR A 95 -10.52 -0.48 12.71
C THR A 95 -10.18 -1.31 11.48
N LEU A 96 -9.69 -2.53 11.71
CA LEU A 96 -9.31 -3.44 10.64
C LEU A 96 -10.47 -3.72 9.69
N ARG A 97 -10.20 -3.60 8.39
CA ARG A 97 -11.07 -3.96 7.30
C ARG A 97 -10.32 -4.80 6.26
N GLU A 98 -10.92 -5.91 5.89
CA GLU A 98 -10.39 -6.80 4.87
C GLU A 98 -10.67 -6.24 3.47
N LEU A 99 -9.72 -6.40 2.57
CA LEU A 99 -9.81 -5.98 1.18
C LEU A 99 -10.01 -7.17 0.25
N ARG A 100 -10.34 -6.88 -1.01
CA ARG A 100 -10.17 -7.87 -2.07
C ARG A 100 -8.69 -8.25 -2.18
N ILE A 101 -8.40 -9.54 -2.06
CA ILE A 101 -7.05 -10.08 -2.18
C ILE A 101 -6.58 -9.89 -3.63
N GLN A 102 -5.45 -9.21 -3.76
CA GLN A 102 -4.72 -9.09 -5.02
C GLN A 102 -3.45 -9.94 -4.95
N VAL A 103 -3.04 -10.51 -6.07
CA VAL A 103 -1.86 -11.38 -6.12
C VAL A 103 -0.58 -10.60 -5.82
N GLY A 104 0.25 -11.13 -4.91
CA GLY A 104 1.57 -10.62 -4.59
C GLY A 104 2.26 -11.47 -3.53
N ASN A 105 3.58 -11.44 -3.50
CA ASN A 105 4.40 -12.22 -2.57
C ASN A 105 4.94 -11.40 -1.40
N VAL A 106 4.79 -10.06 -1.41
CA VAL A 106 5.20 -9.17 -0.33
C VAL A 106 3.96 -8.58 0.35
N VAL A 107 3.58 -9.14 1.50
CA VAL A 107 2.40 -8.71 2.29
C VAL A 107 2.74 -7.49 3.14
N GLN A 108 1.95 -6.43 3.02
CA GLN A 108 2.18 -5.09 3.61
C GLN A 108 1.00 -4.58 4.46
N ASP A 109 0.21 -5.50 5.01
CA ASP A 109 -0.89 -5.15 5.91
C ASP A 109 -0.38 -4.50 7.20
N ASN A 110 -1.15 -3.58 7.79
CA ASN A 110 -0.79 -3.00 9.09
C ASN A 110 -0.79 -4.06 10.20
N ASN A 111 -1.66 -5.06 10.11
CA ASN A 111 -1.68 -6.22 11.00
C ASN A 111 -2.38 -7.42 10.34
N PHE A 112 -1.63 -8.19 9.55
CA PHE A 112 -2.19 -9.36 8.84
C PHE A 112 -2.84 -10.37 9.81
N LEU A 113 -2.23 -10.58 10.97
CA LEU A 113 -2.69 -11.58 11.95
C LEU A 113 -4.02 -11.23 12.61
N ALA A 114 -4.45 -9.97 12.54
CA ALA A 114 -5.74 -9.53 13.04
C ALA A 114 -6.90 -9.71 12.05
N CYS A 115 -6.64 -10.15 10.81
CA CYS A 115 -7.70 -10.55 9.89
C CYS A 115 -8.45 -11.78 10.42
N ASN A 116 -9.67 -12.03 9.96
CA ASN A 116 -10.39 -13.24 10.31
C ASN A 116 -9.72 -14.49 9.69
N ARG A 117 -10.01 -15.67 10.27
CA ARG A 117 -9.39 -16.94 9.84
C ARG A 117 -9.62 -17.24 8.36
N GLN A 118 -10.82 -17.04 7.85
CA GLN A 118 -11.17 -17.33 6.45
C GLN A 118 -10.39 -16.44 5.48
N HIS A 119 -10.17 -15.17 5.84
CA HIS A 119 -9.35 -14.26 5.06
C HIS A 119 -7.88 -14.67 5.07
N GLN A 120 -7.34 -14.98 6.26
CA GLN A 120 -5.96 -15.48 6.37
C GLN A 120 -5.76 -16.73 5.50
N GLU A 121 -6.70 -17.69 5.51
CA GLU A 121 -6.64 -18.89 4.66
C GLU A 121 -6.63 -18.57 3.17
N LYS A 122 -7.46 -17.61 2.71
CA LYS A 122 -7.47 -17.18 1.31
C LYS A 122 -6.14 -16.50 0.93
N VAL A 123 -5.56 -15.70 1.83
CA VAL A 123 -4.24 -15.10 1.61
C VAL A 123 -3.17 -16.18 1.54
N PHE A 124 -3.16 -17.14 2.47
CA PHE A 124 -2.23 -18.27 2.41
C PHE A 124 -2.39 -19.09 1.12
N GLY A 125 -3.62 -19.36 0.68
CA GLY A 125 -3.87 -20.05 -0.59
C GLY A 125 -3.31 -19.27 -1.79
N MET A 126 -3.43 -17.94 -1.79
CA MET A 126 -2.79 -17.09 -2.80
C MET A 126 -1.25 -17.14 -2.70
N LEU A 127 -0.69 -17.17 -1.49
CA LEU A 127 0.75 -17.20 -1.26
C LEU A 127 1.40 -18.55 -1.62
N GLN A 128 0.69 -19.68 -1.48
CA GLN A 128 1.21 -21.02 -1.78
C GLN A 128 1.68 -21.20 -3.22
N ILE A 129 1.14 -20.42 -4.15
CA ILE A 129 1.53 -20.44 -5.57
C ILE A 129 2.61 -19.38 -5.90
N GLN A 130 3.12 -18.65 -4.90
CA GLN A 130 4.13 -17.62 -5.07
C GLN A 130 5.52 -18.12 -4.64
N HIS A 131 6.55 -17.36 -5.00
CA HIS A 131 7.93 -17.60 -4.56
C HIS A 131 8.47 -16.43 -3.76
N ALA A 132 9.47 -16.69 -2.91
CA ALA A 132 10.14 -15.68 -2.08
C ALA A 132 9.15 -14.81 -1.29
N ILE A 133 8.22 -15.46 -0.58
CA ILE A 133 7.17 -14.81 0.20
C ILE A 133 7.80 -14.00 1.34
N GLN A 134 7.30 -12.79 1.55
CA GLN A 134 7.77 -11.88 2.60
C GLN A 134 6.59 -11.23 3.30
N PHE A 135 6.57 -11.31 4.63
CA PHE A 135 5.71 -10.48 5.47
C PHE A 135 6.52 -9.24 5.87
N LYS A 136 6.21 -8.09 5.28
CA LYS A 136 6.87 -6.80 5.56
C LYS A 136 5.95 -5.75 6.16
N GLY A 137 4.69 -6.11 6.37
CA GLY A 137 3.73 -5.37 7.18
C GLY A 137 3.85 -5.72 8.67
N GLY A 138 2.87 -5.30 9.45
CA GLY A 138 2.81 -5.59 10.88
C GLY A 138 2.29 -7.00 11.17
N LEU A 139 2.91 -7.64 12.15
CA LEU A 139 2.50 -8.94 12.70
C LEU A 139 2.41 -8.79 14.22
N GLN A 140 1.20 -8.87 14.76
CA GLN A 140 1.00 -8.77 16.21
C GLN A 140 1.42 -10.07 16.90
N ALA A 141 2.50 -10.01 17.68
CA ALA A 141 3.09 -11.19 18.34
C ALA A 141 2.08 -11.95 19.22
N SER A 142 1.19 -11.24 19.91
CA SER A 142 0.17 -11.85 20.77
C SER A 142 -0.92 -12.63 20.01
N LEU A 143 -0.96 -12.55 18.68
CA LEU A 143 -1.90 -13.30 17.83
C LEU A 143 -1.26 -14.53 17.17
N ILE A 144 0.04 -14.77 17.40
CA ILE A 144 0.71 -15.97 16.93
C ILE A 144 0.17 -17.18 17.70
N ASN A 145 -0.18 -18.23 16.97
CA ASN A 145 -0.74 -19.48 17.49
C ASN A 145 -0.25 -20.67 16.65
N ASP A 146 -0.48 -21.88 17.14
CA ASP A 146 -0.01 -23.12 16.51
C ASP A 146 -0.49 -23.28 15.06
N TRP A 147 -1.73 -22.88 14.77
CA TRP A 147 -2.25 -22.90 13.40
C TRP A 147 -1.43 -22.02 12.45
N LEU A 148 -1.04 -20.83 12.89
CA LEU A 148 -0.25 -19.90 12.09
C LEU A 148 1.15 -20.45 11.86
N ILE A 149 1.75 -21.01 12.92
CA ILE A 149 3.08 -21.64 12.85
C ILE A 149 3.07 -22.77 11.83
N GLU A 150 2.04 -23.62 11.83
CA GLU A 150 1.90 -24.71 10.86
C GLU A 150 1.75 -24.19 9.42
N LYS A 151 1.03 -23.07 9.21
CA LYS A 151 0.89 -22.45 7.88
C LYS A 151 2.17 -21.81 7.34
N LEU A 152 3.15 -21.53 8.20
CA LEU A 152 4.41 -20.90 7.83
C LEU A 152 5.55 -21.90 7.58
N ARG A 153 5.30 -23.21 7.80
CA ARG A 153 6.22 -24.30 7.46
C ARG A 153 6.16 -24.61 5.96
#